data_AF-A0A7Y1XFL6-F1
#
_entry.id   AF-A0A7Y1XFL6-F1
#
_cell.length_a   1.000
_cell.length_b   1.000
_cell.length_c   1.000
_cell.angle_alpha   90.00
_cell.angle_beta   90.00
_cell.angle_gamma   90.00
#
_symmetry.space_group_name_H-M   'P 1'
#
loop_
_entity.id
_entity.type
_entity.pdbx_description
1 polymer ?
#
loop_
_entity_poly.entity_id
_entity_poly.type
_entity_poly.pdbx_seq_one_letter_code
_entity_poly.pdbx_strand_id
1 'polypeptide(L)'
;MRVAIFLIAALHACQGYAEIYKYRDSDGKWRFSDKPPEKAVAESIDSYASSRATVNKDHKQRLEKKYRPVNVAERASLAVVKVETVLGSGSGFFISPEGLLITNRHVVRPPSLSEADTLGDHAKAEKNLRRAKQSLVQRRARLKSARVDLQKYERWYE
;
A
#
# COMPACT_ATOMS: atom_id res chain seq x y z
N MET A 1 -0.83 -11.87 53.86
CA MET A 1 -0.24 -12.51 52.66
C MET A 1 -1.20 -13.37 51.84
N ARG A 2 -2.20 -14.06 52.43
CA ARG A 2 -3.14 -14.91 51.66
C ARG A 2 -4.12 -14.14 50.76
N VAL A 3 -4.56 -12.94 51.18
CA VAL A 3 -5.50 -12.10 50.39
C VAL A 3 -4.84 -11.53 49.12
N ALA A 4 -3.56 -11.18 49.18
CA ALA A 4 -2.81 -10.66 48.03
C ALA A 4 -2.60 -11.74 46.94
N ILE A 5 -2.47 -13.01 47.32
CA ILE A 5 -2.30 -14.14 46.39
C ILE A 5 -3.61 -14.43 45.64
N PHE A 6 -4.77 -14.32 46.31
CA PHE A 6 -6.07 -14.49 45.66
C PHE A 6 -6.37 -13.39 44.63
N LEU A 7 -5.92 -12.16 44.87
CA LEU A 7 -6.14 -11.02 43.96
C LEU A 7 -5.29 -11.13 42.68
N ILE A 8 -4.09 -11.70 42.76
CA ILE A 8 -3.21 -11.95 41.60
C ILE A 8 -3.73 -13.11 40.74
N ALA A 9 -4.35 -14.13 41.35
CA ALA A 9 -4.97 -15.23 40.64
C ALA A 9 -6.23 -14.81 39.85
N ALA A 10 -7.03 -13.88 40.39
CA ALA A 10 -8.24 -13.38 39.72
C ALA A 10 -7.94 -12.54 38.46
N LEU A 11 -6.79 -11.86 38.41
CA LEU A 11 -6.37 -11.05 37.26
C LEU A 11 -5.90 -11.86 36.04
N HIS A 12 -5.67 -13.17 36.18
CA HIS A 12 -5.25 -14.04 35.07
C HIS A 12 -6.41 -14.72 34.32
N ALA A 13 -7.66 -14.55 34.77
CA ALA A 13 -8.81 -15.29 34.23
C ALA A 13 -9.45 -14.65 32.97
N CYS A 14 -8.97 -13.49 32.52
CA CYS A 14 -9.55 -12.79 31.36
C CYS A 14 -8.51 -12.63 30.24
N GLN A 15 -8.13 -13.76 29.64
CA GLN A 15 -7.52 -13.73 28.31
C GLN A 15 -8.65 -13.65 27.28
N GLY A 16 -8.96 -12.44 26.82
CA GLY A 16 -9.86 -12.25 25.69
C GLY A 16 -9.17 -12.69 24.40
N TYR A 17 -9.52 -13.87 23.90
CA TYR A 17 -9.10 -14.33 22.59
C TYR A 17 -10.06 -13.72 21.55
N ALA A 18 -9.50 -12.91 20.65
CA ALA A 18 -10.24 -12.36 19.51
C ALA A 18 -9.88 -13.18 18.27
N GLU A 19 -10.77 -14.10 17.88
CA GLU A 19 -10.66 -14.87 16.64
C GLU A 19 -11.67 -14.34 15.62
N ILE A 20 -11.29 -14.27 14.33
CA ILE A 20 -12.17 -13.85 13.24
C ILE A 20 -12.64 -15.10 12.50
N TYR A 21 -13.96 -15.32 12.43
CA TYR A 21 -14.55 -16.46 11.72
C TYR A 21 -15.01 -16.06 10.33
N LYS A 22 -14.82 -16.96 9.35
CA LYS A 22 -15.40 -16.84 8.01
C LYS A 22 -16.37 -17.99 7.78
N TYR A 23 -17.56 -17.65 7.28
CA TYR A 23 -18.58 -18.64 6.93
C TYR A 23 -19.46 -18.15 5.78
N ARG A 24 -20.19 -19.08 5.17
CA ARG A 24 -21.18 -18.80 4.14
C ARG A 24 -22.57 -18.80 4.78
N ASP A 25 -23.33 -17.72 4.61
CA ASP A 25 -24.69 -17.63 5.12
C ASP A 25 -25.69 -18.47 4.29
N SER A 26 -26.94 -18.57 4.76
CA SER A 26 -28.02 -19.31 4.10
C SER A 26 -28.31 -18.81 2.68
N ASP A 27 -27.97 -17.55 2.39
CA ASP A 27 -28.16 -16.91 1.09
C ASP A 27 -26.94 -17.08 0.19
N GLY A 28 -25.95 -17.87 0.61
CA GLY A 28 -24.75 -18.18 -0.16
C GLY A 28 -23.72 -17.06 -0.17
N LYS A 29 -23.83 -16.03 0.67
CA LYS A 29 -22.88 -14.90 0.77
C LYS A 29 -21.84 -15.16 1.85
N TRP A 30 -20.62 -14.67 1.62
CA TRP A 30 -19.54 -14.75 2.59
C TRP A 30 -19.72 -13.70 3.69
N ARG A 31 -19.58 -14.13 4.95
CA ARG A 31 -19.65 -13.29 6.15
C ARG A 31 -18.41 -13.50 7.01
N PHE A 32 -17.98 -12.42 7.66
CA PHE A 32 -16.89 -12.39 8.62
C PHE A 32 -17.44 -11.89 9.96
N SER A 33 -17.14 -12.60 11.04
CA SER A 33 -17.69 -12.31 12.37
C SER A 33 -16.68 -12.68 13.45
N ASP A 34 -16.58 -11.87 14.50
CA ASP A 34 -15.77 -12.19 15.69
C ASP A 34 -16.44 -13.24 16.60
N LYS A 35 -17.68 -13.65 16.27
CA LYS A 35 -18.44 -14.70 16.95
C LYS A 35 -18.71 -15.87 16.01
N PRO A 36 -18.50 -17.12 16.46
CA PRO A 36 -18.83 -18.28 15.66
C PRO A 36 -20.35 -18.35 15.46
N PRO A 37 -20.84 -18.61 14.23
CA PRO A 37 -22.26 -18.78 13.95
C PRO A 37 -22.78 -20.11 14.54
N GLU A 38 -23.94 -20.09 15.17
CA GLU A 38 -24.54 -21.27 15.82
C GLU A 38 -24.90 -22.41 14.84
N LYS A 39 -25.15 -22.08 13.56
CA LYS A 39 -25.75 -23.01 12.58
C LYS A 39 -24.96 -23.17 11.29
N ALA A 40 -23.87 -22.45 11.12
CA ALA A 40 -23.04 -22.53 9.92
C ALA A 40 -21.70 -23.17 10.25
N VAL A 41 -21.19 -23.99 9.34
CA VAL A 41 -19.80 -24.47 9.42
C VAL A 41 -18.90 -23.26 9.24
N ALA A 42 -18.31 -22.81 10.35
CA ALA A 42 -17.40 -21.68 10.36
C ALA A 42 -15.96 -22.16 10.50
N GLU A 43 -15.10 -21.59 9.67
CA GLU A 43 -13.66 -21.77 9.79
C GLU A 43 -13.12 -20.57 10.56
N SER A 44 -12.45 -20.84 11.69
CA SER A 44 -11.67 -19.81 12.40
C SER A 44 -10.51 -19.40 11.48
N ILE A 45 -10.40 -18.10 11.19
CA ILE A 45 -9.25 -17.54 10.47
C ILE A 45 -8.15 -17.27 11.50
N ASP A 46 -7.69 -18.31 12.17
CA ASP A 46 -6.45 -18.25 12.95
C ASP A 46 -5.20 -18.43 12.07
N SER A 47 -5.37 -18.36 10.75
CA SER A 47 -4.35 -18.78 9.78
C SER A 47 -3.86 -17.67 8.86
N TYR A 48 -3.27 -16.61 9.45
CA TYR A 48 -2.03 -16.07 8.87
C TYR A 48 -0.82 -16.98 9.18
N ALA A 49 -1.00 -17.98 10.05
CA ALA A 49 -0.09 -19.09 10.28
C ALA A 49 -0.67 -20.39 9.73
N SER A 50 0.14 -21.11 8.93
CA SER A 50 -0.09 -22.51 8.54
C SER A 50 -0.94 -22.81 7.29
N SER A 51 -0.64 -22.14 6.18
CA SER A 51 -0.36 -22.86 4.92
C SER A 51 1.10 -22.69 4.53
N ARG A 52 2.02 -22.83 5.50
CA ARG A 52 3.41 -23.18 5.15
C ARG A 52 3.39 -24.64 4.73
N ALA A 53 2.95 -24.89 3.50
CA ALA A 53 3.53 -25.98 2.75
C ALA A 53 5.05 -25.90 2.97
N THR A 54 5.66 -27.01 3.35
CA THR A 54 7.11 -27.19 3.48
C THR A 54 7.74 -27.10 2.09
N VAL A 55 7.49 -26.01 1.38
CA VAL A 55 8.32 -25.57 0.28
C VAL A 55 9.66 -25.34 0.95
N ASN A 56 10.68 -26.09 0.53
CA ASN A 56 12.05 -25.82 0.93
C ASN A 56 12.34 -24.36 0.54
N LYS A 57 12.27 -23.47 1.54
CA LYS A 57 12.36 -22.02 1.40
C LYS A 57 13.80 -21.56 1.34
N ASP A 58 14.78 -22.45 1.17
CA ASP A 58 16.18 -22.05 1.06
C ASP A 58 16.43 -21.41 -0.31
N HIS A 59 16.18 -20.10 -0.39
CA HIS A 59 16.41 -19.30 -1.58
C HIS A 59 17.88 -19.29 -1.96
N LYS A 60 18.80 -19.38 -0.99
CA LYS A 60 20.24 -19.44 -1.26
C LYS A 60 20.58 -20.70 -2.04
N GLN A 61 20.18 -21.88 -1.56
CA GLN A 61 20.41 -23.14 -2.27
C GLN A 61 19.79 -23.13 -3.66
N ARG A 62 18.57 -22.60 -3.80
CA ARG A 62 17.87 -22.51 -5.08
C ARG A 62 18.62 -21.63 -6.08
N LEU A 63 19.10 -20.47 -5.66
CA LEU A 63 19.82 -19.52 -6.50
C LEU A 63 21.23 -20.03 -6.84
N GLU A 64 21.96 -20.58 -5.87
CA GLU A 64 23.29 -21.16 -6.10
C GLU A 64 23.22 -22.36 -7.06
N LYS A 65 22.22 -23.24 -6.91
CA LYS A 65 22.02 -24.37 -7.83
C LYS A 65 21.71 -23.93 -9.25
N LYS A 66 20.92 -22.85 -9.41
CA LYS A 66 20.49 -22.35 -10.72
C LYS A 66 21.61 -21.61 -11.45
N TYR A 67 22.32 -20.72 -10.75
CA TYR A 67 23.27 -19.80 -11.37
C TYR A 67 24.74 -20.23 -11.22
N ARG A 68 25.05 -21.18 -10.32
CA ARG A 68 26.38 -21.79 -10.14
C ARG A 68 27.52 -20.75 -10.08
N PRO A 69 27.49 -19.82 -9.10
CA PRO A 69 28.47 -18.75 -9.02
C PRO A 69 29.88 -19.32 -8.82
N VAL A 70 30.85 -18.83 -9.60
CA VAL A 70 32.22 -19.32 -9.60
C VAL A 70 33.08 -18.57 -8.59
N ASN A 71 32.81 -17.27 -8.40
CA ASN A 71 33.56 -16.39 -7.51
C ASN A 71 32.70 -15.75 -6.41
N VAL A 72 33.36 -15.06 -5.48
CA VAL A 72 32.69 -14.41 -4.33
C VAL A 72 31.78 -13.27 -4.79
N ALA A 73 32.17 -12.52 -5.83
CA ALA A 73 31.38 -11.41 -6.33
C ALA A 73 30.06 -11.88 -6.93
N GLU A 74 30.08 -12.90 -7.79
CA GLU A 74 28.88 -13.53 -8.35
C GLU A 74 27.97 -14.09 -7.27
N ARG A 75 28.54 -14.73 -6.25
CA ARG A 75 27.78 -15.24 -5.11
C ARG A 75 27.10 -14.12 -4.34
N ALA A 76 27.80 -13.00 -4.11
CA ALA A 76 27.24 -11.82 -3.49
C ALA A 76 26.12 -11.20 -4.34
N SER A 77 26.29 -11.16 -5.67
CA SER A 77 25.26 -10.64 -6.59
C SER A 77 23.95 -11.43 -6.52
N LEU A 78 23.99 -12.75 -6.25
CA LEU A 78 22.77 -13.55 -6.05
C LEU A 78 21.95 -13.12 -4.82
N ALA A 79 22.58 -12.49 -3.84
CA ALA A 79 21.89 -11.97 -2.64
C ALA A 79 21.26 -10.60 -2.87
N VAL A 80 21.54 -9.92 -3.99
CA VAL A 80 21.05 -8.58 -4.31
C VAL A 80 19.78 -8.67 -5.16
N VAL A 81 18.76 -7.91 -4.78
CA VAL A 81 17.49 -7.82 -5.52
C VAL A 81 17.11 -6.39 -5.83
N LYS A 82 16.38 -6.20 -6.93
CA LYS A 82 15.67 -4.95 -7.20
C LYS A 82 14.36 -4.95 -6.42
N VAL A 83 14.10 -3.88 -5.69
CA VAL A 83 12.84 -3.65 -4.98
C VAL A 83 12.11 -2.52 -5.70
N GLU A 84 10.91 -2.82 -6.18
CA GLU A 84 10.03 -1.86 -6.83
C GLU A 84 8.73 -1.75 -6.03
N THR A 85 8.38 -0.54 -5.64
CA THR A 85 7.13 -0.20 -4.97
C THR A 85 6.44 0.92 -5.73
N VAL A 86 5.15 1.14 -5.46
CA VAL A 86 4.41 2.27 -6.03
C VAL A 86 5.04 3.62 -5.65
N LEU A 87 5.73 3.66 -4.52
CA LEU A 87 6.26 4.87 -3.91
C LEU A 87 7.76 5.10 -4.21
N GLY A 88 8.45 4.11 -4.79
CA GLY A 88 9.87 4.22 -5.09
C GLY A 88 10.49 2.93 -5.61
N SER A 89 11.73 3.03 -6.08
CA SER A 89 12.54 1.88 -6.50
C SER A 89 13.90 1.95 -5.81
N GLY A 90 14.48 0.78 -5.52
CA GLY A 90 15.79 0.67 -4.92
C GLY A 90 16.32 -0.75 -4.94
N SER A 91 17.36 -0.98 -4.15
CA SER A 91 17.97 -2.30 -3.99
C SER A 91 17.66 -2.87 -2.61
N GLY A 92 17.60 -4.18 -2.52
CA GLY A 92 17.51 -4.93 -1.27
C GLY A 92 18.49 -6.09 -1.26
N PHE A 93 18.76 -6.63 -0.08
CA PHE A 93 19.66 -7.75 0.12
C PHE A 93 18.96 -8.84 0.92
N PHE A 94 19.14 -10.10 0.54
CA PHE A 94 18.71 -11.23 1.36
C PHE A 94 19.59 -11.33 2.61
N ILE A 95 18.96 -11.37 3.78
CA ILE A 95 19.62 -11.58 5.07
C ILE A 95 19.32 -12.96 5.66
N SER A 96 18.37 -13.69 5.09
CA SER A 96 18.04 -15.04 5.52
C SER A 96 17.69 -15.95 4.34
N PRO A 97 17.96 -17.27 4.44
CA PRO A 97 17.60 -18.23 3.40
C PRO A 97 16.10 -18.22 3.10
N GLU A 98 15.25 -17.95 4.09
CA GLU A 98 13.78 -18.00 4.00
C GLU A 98 13.18 -16.84 3.20
N GLY A 99 14.02 -15.87 2.78
CA GLY A 99 13.61 -14.74 1.95
C GLY A 99 13.39 -13.43 2.72
N LEU A 100 13.95 -13.30 3.92
CA LEU A 100 13.95 -12.01 4.62
C LEU A 100 14.91 -11.04 3.92
N LEU A 101 14.41 -9.82 3.65
CA LEU A 101 15.12 -8.78 2.91
C LEU A 101 15.42 -7.57 3.80
N ILE A 102 16.61 -6.99 3.65
CA ILE A 102 16.96 -5.66 4.15
C ILE A 102 16.99 -4.67 2.99
N THR A 103 16.41 -3.49 3.17
CA THR A 103 16.41 -2.39 2.19
C THR A 103 16.31 -1.06 2.92
N ASN A 104 16.46 0.04 2.19
CA ASN A 104 16.32 1.36 2.75
C ASN A 104 14.85 1.68 3.07
N ARG A 105 14.63 2.33 4.22
CA ARG A 105 13.29 2.75 4.64
C ARG A 105 12.58 3.56 3.58
N HIS A 106 13.25 4.51 2.94
CA HIS A 106 12.64 5.39 1.93
C HIS A 106 12.13 4.65 0.68
N VAL A 107 12.64 3.44 0.40
CA VAL A 107 12.22 2.62 -0.75
C VAL A 107 10.83 2.03 -0.51
N VAL A 108 10.52 1.70 0.75
CA VAL A 108 9.25 1.07 1.16
C VAL A 108 8.30 2.04 1.87
N ARG A 109 8.85 3.08 2.46
CA ARG A 109 8.16 4.12 3.23
C ARG A 109 8.91 5.43 3.00
N PRO A 110 8.57 6.19 1.94
CA PRO A 110 9.03 7.57 1.85
C PRO A 110 8.68 8.27 3.17
N PRO A 111 9.50 9.22 3.64
CA PRO A 111 9.12 10.04 4.79
C PRO A 111 7.72 10.56 4.51
N SER A 112 6.80 10.38 5.47
CA SER A 112 5.46 10.94 5.38
C SER A 112 5.63 12.37 4.91
N LEU A 113 5.09 12.69 3.72
CA LEU A 113 4.88 14.08 3.35
C LEU A 113 4.26 14.70 4.60
N SER A 114 4.96 15.65 5.20
CA SER A 114 4.39 16.39 6.32
C SER A 114 3.02 16.88 5.87
N GLU A 115 2.01 16.92 6.75
CA GLU A 115 0.74 17.58 6.39
C GLU A 115 0.99 18.99 5.84
N ALA A 116 2.07 19.64 6.28
CA ALA A 116 2.52 20.93 5.75
C ALA A 116 2.96 20.88 4.27
N ASP A 117 3.60 19.79 3.82
CA ASP A 117 4.04 19.63 2.43
C ASP A 117 2.83 19.37 1.52
N THR A 118 1.89 18.53 1.97
CA THR A 118 0.64 18.28 1.22
C THR A 118 -0.23 19.54 1.16
N LEU A 119 -0.38 20.27 2.27
CA LEU A 119 -1.08 21.57 2.31
C LEU A 119 -0.41 22.61 1.39
N GLY A 120 0.92 22.66 1.36
CA GLY A 120 1.68 23.55 0.48
C GLY A 120 1.44 23.25 -1.01
N ASP A 121 1.46 21.98 -1.38
CA ASP A 121 1.19 21.54 -2.75
C ASP A 121 -0.27 21.79 -3.16
N HIS A 122 -1.23 21.57 -2.26
CA HIS A 122 -2.64 21.90 -2.48
C HIS A 122 -2.85 23.40 -2.71
N ALA A 123 -2.25 24.27 -1.88
CA ALA A 123 -2.35 25.71 -2.04
C ALA A 123 -1.75 26.20 -3.37
N LYS A 124 -0.64 25.58 -3.80
CA LYS A 124 0.01 25.87 -5.10
C LYS A 124 -0.88 25.42 -6.27
N ALA A 125 -1.49 24.24 -6.16
CA ALA A 125 -2.42 23.71 -7.15
C ALA A 125 -3.67 24.60 -7.30
N GLU A 126 -4.28 25.05 -6.19
CA GLU A 126 -5.42 25.96 -6.21
C GLU A 126 -5.09 27.31 -6.87
N LYS A 127 -3.93 27.89 -6.53
CA LYS A 127 -3.46 29.15 -7.14
C LYS A 127 -3.30 29.03 -8.65
N ASN A 128 -2.74 27.91 -9.12
CA ASN A 128 -2.58 27.63 -10.54
C ASN A 128 -3.94 27.44 -11.23
N LEU A 129 -4.85 26.69 -10.61
CA LEU A 129 -6.22 26.51 -11.11
C LEU A 129 -6.94 27.85 -11.25
N ARG A 130 -6.82 28.74 -10.26
CA ARG A 130 -7.43 30.08 -10.29
C ARG A 130 -6.88 30.93 -11.44
N ARG A 131 -5.56 30.93 -11.64
CA ARG A 131 -4.92 31.65 -12.76
C ARG A 131 -5.36 31.10 -14.11
N ALA A 132 -5.44 29.77 -14.25
CA ALA A 132 -5.92 29.14 -15.47
C ALA A 132 -7.37 29.52 -15.78
N LYS A 133 -8.26 29.50 -14.78
CA LYS A 133 -9.65 29.95 -14.93
C LYS A 133 -9.74 31.42 -15.39
N GLN A 134 -8.98 32.32 -14.77
CA GLN A 134 -8.95 33.73 -15.16
C GLN A 134 -8.47 33.93 -16.61
N SER A 135 -7.41 33.21 -17.01
CA SER A 135 -6.92 33.22 -18.39
C SER A 135 -7.97 32.73 -19.39
N LEU A 136 -8.71 31.66 -19.06
CA LEU A 136 -9.79 31.16 -19.91
C LEU A 136 -10.92 32.19 -20.08
N VAL A 137 -11.30 32.90 -19.02
CA VAL A 137 -12.31 33.97 -19.10
C VAL A 137 -11.85 35.10 -20.01
N GLN A 138 -10.62 35.57 -19.86
CA GLN A 138 -10.04 36.63 -20.70
C GLN A 138 -9.94 36.21 -22.16
N ARG A 139 -9.48 34.98 -22.43
CA ARG A 139 -9.40 34.43 -23.79
C ARG A 139 -10.77 34.31 -24.43
N ARG A 140 -11.78 33.87 -23.69
CA ARG A 140 -13.16 33.79 -24.16
C ARG A 140 -13.72 35.17 -24.53
N ALA A 141 -13.43 36.19 -23.71
CA ALA A 141 -13.83 37.57 -24.00
C ALA A 141 -13.17 38.10 -25.29
N ARG A 142 -11.85 37.89 -25.45
CA ARG A 142 -11.11 38.26 -26.68
C ARG A 142 -11.65 37.56 -27.93
N LEU A 143 -11.95 36.27 -27.85
CA LEU A 143 -12.53 35.54 -28.98
C LEU A 143 -13.92 36.07 -29.36
N LYS A 144 -14.73 36.48 -28.37
CA LYS A 144 -16.03 37.08 -28.61
C LYS A 144 -15.88 38.43 -29.33
N SER A 145 -14.96 39.30 -28.89
CA SER A 145 -14.74 40.59 -29.56
C SER A 145 -14.20 40.40 -30.97
N ALA A 146 -13.19 39.54 -31.15
CA ALA A 146 -12.62 39.24 -32.45
C ALA A 146 -13.67 38.71 -33.45
N ARG A 147 -14.61 37.87 -32.98
CA ARG A 147 -15.74 37.41 -33.81
C ARG A 147 -16.65 38.55 -34.25
N VAL A 148 -16.96 39.50 -33.36
CA VAL A 148 -17.79 40.66 -33.70
C VAL A 148 -17.09 41.55 -34.72
N ASP A 149 -15.79 41.76 -34.57
CA ASP A 149 -15.00 42.57 -35.50
C ASP A 149 -14.92 41.91 -36.89
N LEU A 150 -14.74 40.58 -36.95
CA LEU A 150 -14.78 39.82 -38.19
C LEU A 150 -16.13 40.00 -38.92
N GLN A 151 -17.24 39.86 -38.20
CA GLN A 151 -18.60 40.04 -38.76
C GLN A 151 -18.89 41.47 -39.24
N LYS A 152 -18.20 42.47 -38.69
CA LYS A 152 -18.28 43.85 -39.19
C LYS A 152 -17.48 44.01 -40.47
N TYR A 153 -16.29 43.41 -40.52
CA TYR A 153 -15.43 43.43 -41.70
C TYR A 153 -16.08 42.75 -42.90
N GLU A 154 -16.68 41.56 -42.70
CA GLU A 154 -17.44 40.85 -43.74
C GLU A 154 -18.56 41.72 -44.33
N ARG A 155 -19.37 42.37 -43.48
CA ARG A 155 -20.43 43.31 -43.90
C ARG A 155 -19.95 44.56 -44.62
N TRP A 156 -18.68 44.93 -44.53
CA TRP A 156 -18.14 46.11 -45.19
C TRP A 156 -17.72 45.80 -46.64
N TYR A 157 -17.49 44.53 -46.97
CA TYR A 157 -17.12 44.06 -48.31
C TYR A 157 -18.27 43.40 -49.09
N GLU A 158 -19.45 43.26 -48.47
CA GLU A 158 -20.73 42.96 -49.14
C GLU A 158 -21.43 44.26 -49.59
#